data_AF-J3LVC6-F1
#
_entry.id   AF-J3LVC6-F1
#
_cell.length_a   1.000
_cell.length_b   1.000
_cell.length_c   1.000
_cell.angle_alpha   90.00
_cell.angle_beta   90.00
_cell.angle_gamma   90.00
#
_symmetry.space_group_name_H-M   'P 1'
#
loop_
_entity.id
_entity.type
_entity.pdbx_description
1 polymer ?
#
loop_
_entity_poly.entity_id
_entity_poly.type
_entity_poly.pdbx_seq_one_letter_code
_entity_poly.pdbx_strand_id
1 'polypeptide(L)'
;MPSKWKGISQAGEEFMSNQYCNRKIIGARWYDKHLMAKDLEGKYLSARDATGHGTHVASTAAGALVPNVSFHGFTTGYTRGVAPRARIAVYKVC
;
A
#
# COMPACT_ATOMS: atom_id res chain seq x y z
N MET A 1 -11.01 -1.34 -13.56
CA MET A 1 -10.13 -2.48 -13.21
C MET A 1 -9.80 -3.24 -14.48
N PRO A 2 -8.60 -3.84 -14.62
CA PRO A 2 -8.34 -4.81 -15.68
C PRO A 2 -9.34 -5.97 -15.59
N SER A 3 -9.95 -6.38 -16.70
CA SER A 3 -10.96 -7.46 -16.70
C SER A 3 -10.42 -8.81 -16.22
N LYS A 4 -9.11 -9.04 -16.36
CA LYS A 4 -8.42 -10.25 -15.90
C LYS A 4 -8.09 -10.23 -14.40
N TRP A 5 -8.24 -9.09 -13.71
CA TRP A 5 -7.93 -8.98 -12.28
C TRP A 5 -9.02 -9.64 -11.43
N LYS A 6 -8.63 -10.62 -10.61
CA LYS A 6 -9.53 -11.37 -9.71
C LYS A 6 -9.17 -11.22 -8.22
N GLY A 7 -8.21 -10.35 -7.90
CA GLY A 7 -7.83 -10.11 -6.51
C GLY A 7 -8.91 -9.36 -5.74
N ILE A 8 -8.85 -9.45 -4.41
CA ILE A 8 -9.82 -8.82 -3.50
C ILE A 8 -9.21 -7.65 -2.73
N SER A 9 -10.09 -6.83 -2.17
CA SER A 9 -9.78 -5.90 -1.09
C SER A 9 -10.27 -6.54 0.20
N GLN A 10 -9.35 -7.09 0.99
CA GLN A 10 -9.66 -7.74 2.26
C GLN A 10 -9.83 -6.65 3.32
N ALA A 11 -10.99 -6.61 3.97
CA ALA A 11 -11.22 -5.72 5.10
C ALA A 11 -10.35 -6.13 6.31
N GLY A 12 -10.15 -5.20 7.23
CA GLY A 12 -9.48 -5.43 8.50
C GLY A 12 -9.49 -4.16 9.35
N GLU A 13 -8.73 -4.18 10.44
CA GLU A 13 -8.54 -3.05 11.33
C GLU A 13 -8.18 -1.77 10.57
N GLU A 14 -9.01 -0.73 10.74
CA GLU A 14 -8.90 0.56 10.06
C GLU A 14 -8.73 0.47 8.53
N PHE A 15 -9.21 -0.60 7.90
CA PHE A 15 -9.15 -0.80 6.47
C PHE A 15 -10.46 -1.38 5.96
N MET A 16 -11.34 -0.51 5.47
CA MET A 16 -12.59 -0.89 4.83
C MET A 16 -12.38 -1.18 3.34
N SER A 17 -12.79 -2.36 2.90
CA SER A 17 -12.48 -2.90 1.58
C SER A 17 -12.96 -2.02 0.42
N ASN A 18 -14.15 -1.43 0.55
CA ASN A 18 -14.79 -0.56 -0.42
C ASN A 18 -14.27 0.90 -0.43
N GLN A 19 -13.52 1.30 0.60
CA GLN A 19 -13.00 2.67 0.72
C GLN A 19 -11.56 2.82 0.21
N TYR A 20 -10.72 1.80 0.45
CA TYR A 20 -9.27 1.95 0.25
C TYR A 20 -8.70 1.30 -1.01
N CYS A 21 -9.39 0.34 -1.63
CA CYS A 21 -9.04 -0.10 -2.98
C CYS A 21 -9.73 0.77 -4.03
N ASN A 22 -8.98 1.19 -5.04
CA ASN A 22 -9.42 2.08 -6.10
C ASN A 22 -8.76 1.66 -7.43
N ARG A 23 -8.78 2.53 -8.45
CA ARG A 23 -8.12 2.20 -9.72
C ARG A 23 -6.60 2.12 -9.60
N LYS A 24 -5.95 2.66 -8.57
CA LYS A 24 -4.50 2.59 -8.38
C LYS A 24 -4.08 1.37 -7.55
N ILE A 25 -4.57 1.27 -6.32
CA ILE A 25 -4.42 0.10 -5.46
C ILE A 25 -5.62 -0.80 -5.74
N ILE A 26 -5.40 -1.85 -6.52
CA ILE A 26 -6.48 -2.67 -7.08
C ILE A 26 -6.85 -3.89 -6.26
N GLY A 27 -6.04 -4.20 -5.26
CA GLY A 27 -6.31 -5.23 -4.27
C GLY A 27 -5.36 -5.10 -3.10
N ALA A 28 -5.80 -5.58 -1.95
CA ALA A 28 -5.05 -5.53 -0.71
C ALA A 28 -5.40 -6.77 0.11
N ARG A 29 -4.38 -7.52 0.50
CA ARG A 29 -4.48 -8.69 1.36
C ARG A 29 -3.45 -8.60 2.47
N TRP A 30 -3.76 -9.28 3.57
CA TRP A 30 -2.89 -9.37 4.72
C TRP A 30 -2.94 -10.79 5.28
N TYR A 31 -1.83 -11.22 5.88
CA TYR A 31 -1.64 -12.57 6.39
C TYR A 31 -0.92 -12.51 7.72
N ASP A 32 -1.55 -13.13 8.72
CA ASP A 32 -1.14 -13.12 10.13
C ASP A 32 -0.96 -14.54 10.70
N LYS A 33 -1.45 -15.57 10.00
CA LYS A 33 -1.45 -16.98 10.46
C LYS A 33 -0.10 -17.55 10.91
N HIS A 34 1.01 -16.96 10.48
CA HIS A 34 2.36 -17.40 10.84
C HIS A 34 3.10 -16.41 11.75
N LEU A 35 2.43 -15.34 12.17
CA LEU A 35 2.98 -14.28 13.01
C LEU A 35 2.67 -14.57 14.47
N MET A 36 3.62 -14.29 15.35
CA MET A 36 3.42 -14.34 16.79
C MET A 36 2.85 -12.99 17.26
N ALA A 37 2.28 -12.95 18.47
CA ALA A 37 1.74 -11.71 19.04
C ALA A 37 2.75 -10.55 19.05
N LYS A 38 4.04 -10.85 19.32
CA LYS A 38 5.15 -9.89 19.25
C LYS A 38 5.37 -9.30 17.85
N ASP A 39 5.09 -10.05 16.80
CA ASP A 39 5.30 -9.62 15.41
C ASP A 39 4.14 -8.72 14.95
N LEU A 40 3.00 -8.80 15.63
CA LEU A 40 1.79 -8.00 15.42
C LEU A 40 1.75 -6.75 16.32
N GLU A 41 2.68 -6.60 17.26
CA GLU A 41 2.72 -5.46 18.17
C GLU A 41 2.89 -4.15 17.38
N GLY A 42 1.97 -3.20 17.60
CA GLY A 42 1.94 -1.94 16.86
C GLY A 42 1.59 -2.07 15.36
N LYS A 43 1.09 -3.23 14.92
CA LYS A 43 0.64 -3.48 13.55
C LYS A 43 -0.89 -3.55 13.49
N TYR A 44 -1.45 -3.13 12.36
CA TYR A 44 -2.86 -3.35 12.06
C TYR A 44 -3.14 -4.78 11.60
N LEU A 45 -4.21 -5.39 12.11
CA LEU A 45 -4.83 -6.60 11.56
C LEU A 45 -5.59 -6.28 10.26
N SER A 46 -4.85 -5.74 9.30
CA SER A 46 -5.29 -5.33 7.98
C SER A 46 -4.11 -5.10 7.04
N ALA A 47 -4.38 -4.76 5.78
CA ALA A 47 -3.35 -4.38 4.81
C ALA A 47 -2.77 -2.96 5.02
N ARG A 48 -3.22 -2.24 6.07
CA ARG A 48 -2.66 -0.93 6.44
C ARG A 48 -1.21 -1.09 6.92
N ASP A 49 -0.33 -0.26 6.38
CA ASP A 49 1.09 -0.22 6.74
C ASP A 49 1.28 0.70 7.96
N ALA A 50 1.82 0.16 9.05
CA ALA A 50 2.14 0.91 10.27
C ALA A 50 3.61 1.38 10.32
N THR A 51 4.48 0.79 9.50
CA THR A 51 5.94 1.02 9.55
C THR A 51 6.42 1.96 8.45
N GLY A 52 5.73 1.96 7.31
CA GLY A 52 6.04 2.83 6.17
C GLY A 52 6.94 2.19 5.12
N HIS A 53 7.64 1.09 5.43
CA HIS A 53 8.53 0.41 4.47
C HIS A 53 7.76 -0.05 3.24
N GLY A 54 6.59 -0.68 3.42
CA GLY A 54 5.75 -1.13 2.30
C GLY A 54 5.25 0.04 1.45
N THR A 55 4.84 1.12 2.10
CA THR A 55 4.41 2.36 1.44
C THR A 55 5.53 3.00 0.63
N HIS A 56 6.73 3.08 1.19
CA HIS A 56 7.92 3.62 0.53
C HIS A 56 8.24 2.78 -0.72
N VAL A 57 8.37 1.46 -0.59
CA VAL A 57 8.65 0.56 -1.72
C VAL A 57 7.57 0.63 -2.80
N ALA A 58 6.30 0.58 -2.43
CA ALA A 58 5.20 0.64 -3.39
C ALA A 58 5.18 1.97 -4.17
N SER A 59 5.47 3.09 -3.49
CA SER A 59 5.54 4.40 -4.13
C SER A 59 6.77 4.57 -5.03
N THR A 60 7.93 4.01 -4.66
CA THR A 60 9.12 3.98 -5.54
C THR A 60 8.87 3.13 -6.80
N ALA A 61 8.21 1.99 -6.67
CA ALA A 61 7.96 1.11 -7.81
C ALA A 61 6.87 1.69 -8.75
N ALA A 62 5.75 2.13 -8.17
CA ALA A 62 4.56 2.48 -8.92
C ALA A 62 3.77 3.64 -8.32
N GLY A 63 4.37 4.58 -7.60
CA GLY A 63 3.68 5.79 -7.13
C GLY A 63 3.08 6.60 -8.28
N ALA A 64 1.88 7.15 -8.09
CA ALA A 64 1.33 8.15 -9.02
C ALA A 64 2.20 9.42 -8.99
N LEU A 65 2.08 10.27 -10.01
CA LEU A 65 2.75 11.56 -10.01
C LEU A 65 2.13 12.44 -8.91
N VAL A 66 2.96 12.89 -7.96
CA VAL A 66 2.56 13.83 -6.90
C VAL A 66 3.43 15.08 -7.00
N PRO A 67 2.85 16.27 -7.25
CA PRO A 67 3.59 17.52 -7.25
C PRO A 67 3.88 18.01 -5.83
N ASN A 68 4.86 18.91 -5.70
CA ASN A 68 5.16 19.65 -4.47
C ASN A 68 5.46 18.75 -3.25
N VAL A 69 6.11 17.60 -3.48
CA VAL A 69 6.57 16.72 -2.39
C VAL A 69 7.99 17.13 -1.99
N SER A 70 8.26 17.12 -0.69
CA SER A 70 9.58 17.35 -0.12
C SER A 70 9.73 16.55 1.18
N PHE A 71 10.97 16.34 1.61
CA PHE A 71 11.28 15.80 2.93
C PHE A 71 11.93 16.91 3.76
N HIS A 72 11.20 17.50 4.72
CA HIS A 72 11.65 18.66 5.49
C HIS A 72 12.20 19.82 4.62
N GLY A 73 11.60 20.06 3.45
CA GLY A 73 12.04 21.09 2.50
C GLY A 73 13.17 20.67 1.56
N PHE A 74 13.79 19.51 1.78
CA PHE A 74 14.77 18.93 0.86
C PHE A 74 14.09 18.22 -0.31
N THR A 75 14.77 18.24 -1.47
CA THR A 75 14.34 17.55 -2.71
C THR A 75 12.93 17.92 -3.16
N THR A 76 12.58 19.20 -3.05
CA THR A 76 11.27 19.70 -3.49
C THR A 76 11.08 19.50 -4.99
N GLY A 77 10.01 18.82 -5.36
CA GLY A 77 9.70 18.60 -6.77
C GLY A 77 8.52 17.65 -6.98
N TYR A 78 8.58 16.93 -8.08
CA TYR A 78 7.60 15.91 -8.44
C TYR A 78 8.14 14.54 -8.06
N THR A 79 7.34 13.74 -7.36
CA THR A 79 7.67 12.34 -7.09
C THR A 79 6.75 11.42 -7.89
N ARG A 80 7.30 10.29 -8.34
CA ARG A 80 6.56 9.24 -9.04
C ARG A 80 7.33 7.93 -8.91
N GLY A 81 6.63 6.81 -9.07
CA GLY A 81 7.29 5.52 -9.20
C GLY A 81 7.94 5.32 -10.56
N VAL A 82 8.76 4.28 -10.68
CA VAL A 82 9.35 3.84 -11.96
C VAL A 82 8.26 3.58 -13.02
N ALA A 83 7.12 3.02 -12.61
CA ALA A 83 5.94 2.77 -13.46
C ALA A 83 4.68 3.48 -12.92
N PRO A 84 4.51 4.80 -13.14
CA PRO A 84 3.46 5.59 -12.49
C PRO A 84 2.02 5.17 -12.81
N ARG A 85 1.82 4.51 -13.96
CA ARG A 85 0.50 4.03 -14.42
C ARG A 85 0.24 2.55 -14.10
N ALA A 86 1.24 1.83 -13.55
CA ALA A 86 1.04 0.46 -13.11
C ALA A 86 0.01 0.39 -11.99
N ARG A 87 -0.66 -0.76 -11.86
CA ARG A 87 -1.60 -1.03 -10.77
C ARG A 87 -0.84 -1.67 -9.61
N ILE A 88 -1.26 -1.41 -8.38
CA ILE A 88 -0.64 -1.95 -7.17
C ILE A 88 -1.58 -2.99 -6.56
N ALA A 89 -1.05 -4.16 -6.24
CA ALA A 89 -1.70 -5.15 -5.40
C ALA A 89 -0.83 -5.38 -4.17
N VAL A 90 -1.38 -5.13 -2.99
CA VAL A 90 -0.65 -5.20 -1.72
C VAL A 90 -0.87 -6.56 -1.08
N TYR A 91 0.22 -7.18 -0.61
CA TYR A 91 0.23 -8.42 0.14
C TYR A 91 1.08 -8.21 1.39
N LYS A 92 0.42 -7.83 2.50
CA LYS A 92 1.10 -7.56 3.76
C LYS A 92 1.38 -8.88 4.50
N VAL A 93 2.66 -9.11 4.79
CA VAL A 93 3.17 -10.27 5.54
C VAL A 93 4.16 -9.85 6.64
N CYS A 94 4.37 -8.53 6.81
CA CYS A 94 5.31 -7.90 7.74
C CYS A 94 4.69 -6.63 8.35
#